data_AF-L7JVM4-F1
#
_entry.id   AF-L7JVM4-F1
#
_cell.length_a   1.000
_cell.length_b   1.000
_cell.length_c   1.000
_cell.angle_alpha   90.00
_cell.angle_beta   90.00
_cell.angle_gamma   90.00
#
_symmetry.space_group_name_H-M   'P 1'
#
loop_
_entity.id
_entity.type
_entity.pdbx_description
1 polymer ?
#
loop_
_entity_poly.entity_id
_entity_poly.type
_entity_poly.pdbx_seq_one_letter_code
_entity_poly.pdbx_strand_id
1 'polypeptide(L)'
;MLTLVDSLFIYNQNAYQYLSYLRLDKVTIKRNVNLTDKLKTLIIESTKICGGFVLRISQTIVNLSLQRFTGAVNIPSIFGSVSIMLYGNEVIELCRDKYSLILKGFTFKRDVELDDSFRIVKLSEVKMRSGGKVILNKERVHLELYLSDVDIDYSKVDELKCITLTKNIRPVAKNILALKTVTTATFKGMKLKNWFICPANIRVISLHCVKMLGNKVFRIGQNCEETNLFNCIGNFDLSSAPCLKKLAIIPFANGN
;
A
#
# COMPACT_ATOMS: atom_id res chain seq x y z
N MET A 1 20.31 18.47 11.26
CA MET A 1 20.27 17.12 10.67
C MET A 1 21.14 16.22 11.53
N LEU A 2 20.68 15.01 11.86
CA LEU A 2 21.48 14.04 12.62
C LEU A 2 21.37 12.67 11.96
N THR A 3 22.52 12.02 11.77
CA THR A 3 22.63 10.65 11.26
C THR A 3 23.48 9.84 12.23
N LEU A 4 22.96 8.69 12.67
CA LEU A 4 23.66 7.77 13.56
C LEU A 4 23.74 6.41 12.88
N VAL A 5 24.96 5.86 12.80
CA VAL A 5 25.24 4.56 12.19
C VAL A 5 26.03 3.70 13.18
N ASP A 6 25.68 2.43 13.32
CA ASP A 6 26.43 1.45 14.14
C ASP A 6 26.75 1.93 15.57
N SER A 7 25.80 2.65 16.20
CA SER A 7 26.02 3.33 17.48
C SER A 7 24.89 3.11 18.49
N LEU A 8 25.18 3.41 19.77
CA LEU A 8 24.18 3.46 20.83
C LEU A 8 23.42 4.79 20.76
N PHE A 9 22.11 4.74 20.68
CA PHE A 9 21.29 5.95 20.69
C PHE A 9 20.84 6.31 22.10
N ILE A 10 21.40 7.41 22.61
CA ILE A 10 21.03 8.03 23.88
C ILE A 10 20.10 9.20 23.57
N TYR A 11 18.80 8.96 23.56
CA TYR A 11 17.83 10.03 23.32
C TYR A 11 17.83 11.06 24.47
N ASN A 12 18.09 12.32 24.14
CA ASN A 12 17.96 13.49 25.01
C ASN A 12 17.03 14.50 24.34
N GLN A 13 15.81 14.63 24.85
CA GLN A 13 14.77 15.48 24.25
C GLN A 13 15.20 16.94 24.11
N ASN A 14 15.92 17.49 25.10
CA ASN A 14 16.37 18.88 25.09
C ASN A 14 17.45 19.11 24.01
N ALA A 15 18.36 18.16 23.84
CA ALA A 15 19.39 18.21 22.80
C ALA A 15 18.81 18.10 21.38
N TYR A 16 17.67 17.40 21.23
CA TYR A 16 17.06 17.10 19.94
C TYR A 16 15.77 17.90 19.66
N GLN A 17 15.43 18.89 20.49
CA GLN A 17 14.17 19.63 20.37
C GLN A 17 14.00 20.39 19.06
N TYR A 18 15.10 20.79 18.42
CA TYR A 18 15.10 21.49 17.12
C TYR A 18 15.44 20.59 15.93
N LEU A 19 15.55 19.28 16.15
CA LEU A 19 15.93 18.36 15.10
C LEU A 19 14.78 18.17 14.10
N SER A 20 14.98 18.57 12.85
CA SER A 20 14.00 18.39 11.76
C SER A 20 14.22 17.11 10.93
N TYR A 21 15.42 16.52 11.00
CA TYR A 21 15.80 15.30 10.29
C TYR A 21 16.62 14.38 11.19
N LEU A 22 16.20 13.11 11.28
CA LEU A 22 16.91 12.05 11.99
C LEU A 22 17.01 10.80 11.11
N ARG A 23 18.23 10.28 10.95
CA ARG A 23 18.48 8.94 10.39
C ARG A 23 19.15 8.05 11.43
N LEU A 24 18.60 6.86 11.63
CA LEU A 24 19.18 5.80 12.46
C LEU A 24 19.43 4.57 11.59
N ASP A 25 20.67 4.10 11.52
CA ASP A 25 21.03 2.87 10.79
C ASP A 25 21.83 1.93 11.70
N LYS A 26 21.39 0.67 11.82
CA LYS A 26 22.00 -0.35 12.69
C LYS A 26 22.17 0.09 14.15
N VAL A 27 21.24 0.92 14.63
CA VAL A 27 21.24 1.46 15.99
C VAL A 27 20.53 0.49 16.93
N THR A 28 20.97 0.45 18.20
CA THR A 28 20.22 -0.22 19.28
C THR A 28 19.65 0.80 20.26
N ILE A 29 18.34 0.75 20.47
CA ILE A 29 17.59 1.60 21.39
C ILE A 29 17.23 0.80 22.64
N LYS A 30 17.69 1.25 23.81
CA LYS A 30 17.46 0.59 25.12
C LYS A 30 16.70 1.49 26.09
N ARG A 31 15.78 2.31 25.58
CA ARG A 31 14.89 3.17 26.37
C ARG A 31 13.65 3.51 25.56
N ASN A 32 12.61 4.00 26.23
CA ASN A 32 11.49 4.65 25.53
C ASN A 32 11.99 5.92 24.85
N VAL A 33 11.57 6.13 23.59
CA VAL A 33 11.92 7.32 22.81
C VAL A 33 10.64 7.98 22.35
N ASN A 34 10.45 9.25 22.71
CA ASN A 34 9.34 10.07 22.25
C ASN A 34 9.90 11.15 21.34
N LEU A 35 9.80 10.97 20.03
CA LEU A 35 10.32 11.92 19.06
C LEU A 35 9.52 13.22 19.09
N THR A 36 10.22 14.34 18.93
CA THR A 36 9.63 15.69 19.07
C THR A 36 8.75 16.05 17.88
N ASP A 37 7.81 16.96 18.08
CA ASP A 37 6.91 17.44 17.03
C ASP A 37 7.61 18.34 16.00
N LYS A 38 8.86 18.73 16.23
CA LYS A 38 9.67 19.48 15.26
C LYS A 38 10.33 18.57 14.23
N LEU A 39 10.42 17.27 14.49
CA LEU A 39 10.97 16.30 13.56
C LEU A 39 10.03 16.14 12.35
N LYS A 40 10.55 16.36 11.15
CA LYS A 40 9.79 16.27 9.89
C LYS A 40 10.13 15.02 9.10
N THR A 41 11.40 14.62 9.12
CA THR A 41 11.88 13.43 8.42
C THR A 41 12.54 12.46 9.39
N LEU A 42 12.09 11.21 9.36
CA LEU A 42 12.65 10.11 10.12
C LEU A 42 12.92 8.92 9.20
N ILE A 43 14.17 8.49 9.15
CA ILE A 43 14.58 7.28 8.43
C ILE A 43 15.21 6.33 9.44
N ILE A 44 14.68 5.12 9.54
CA ILE A 44 15.20 4.08 10.41
C ILE A 44 15.43 2.82 9.59
N GLU A 45 16.67 2.35 9.63
CA GLU A 45 17.14 1.21 8.88
C GLU A 45 17.85 0.24 9.84
N SER A 46 17.56 -1.06 9.72
CA SER A 46 18.26 -2.14 10.44
C SER A 46 18.39 -1.93 11.95
N THR A 47 17.48 -1.19 12.56
CA THR A 47 17.57 -0.71 13.94
C THR A 47 16.66 -1.53 14.84
N LYS A 48 17.07 -1.77 16.09
CA LYS A 48 16.27 -2.51 17.06
C LYS A 48 15.98 -1.72 18.33
N ILE A 49 14.77 -1.87 18.86
CA ILE A 49 14.41 -1.46 20.21
C ILE A 49 14.18 -2.70 21.08
N CYS A 50 14.84 -2.76 22.24
CA CYS A 50 14.84 -3.94 23.11
C CYS A 50 14.11 -3.68 24.44
N GLY A 51 13.95 -4.71 25.28
CA GLY A 51 13.53 -4.53 26.68
C GLY A 51 12.12 -4.02 26.91
N GLY A 52 11.18 -4.27 25.98
CA GLY A 52 9.80 -3.79 26.08
C GLY A 52 9.64 -2.28 25.90
N PHE A 53 10.71 -1.58 25.50
CA PHE A 53 10.64 -0.15 25.20
C PHE A 53 9.91 0.12 23.89
N VAL A 54 9.36 1.33 23.78
CA VAL A 54 8.56 1.79 22.64
C VAL A 54 9.20 3.02 22.00
N LEU A 55 9.28 3.02 20.67
CA LEU A 55 9.57 4.20 19.87
C LEU A 55 8.24 4.88 19.51
N ARG A 56 7.98 6.06 20.07
CA ARG A 56 6.82 6.88 19.73
C ARG A 56 7.21 7.92 18.69
N ILE A 57 6.55 7.85 17.54
CA ILE A 57 6.78 8.73 16.40
C ILE A 57 5.67 9.78 16.39
N SER A 58 6.05 11.07 16.36
CA SER A 58 5.09 12.17 16.35
C SER A 58 4.20 12.15 15.10
N GLN A 59 2.96 12.64 15.25
CA GLN A 59 2.02 12.83 14.14
C GLN A 59 2.49 13.90 13.15
N THR A 60 3.42 14.78 13.53
CA THR A 60 3.89 15.88 12.67
C THR A 60 4.95 15.45 11.65
N ILE A 61 5.36 14.18 11.67
CA ILE A 61 6.29 13.59 10.71
C ILE A 61 5.67 13.63 9.31
N VAL A 62 6.41 14.23 8.39
CA VAL A 62 6.04 14.39 6.98
C VAL A 62 6.59 13.23 6.16
N ASN A 63 7.81 12.81 6.44
CA ASN A 63 8.49 11.72 5.75
C ASN A 63 8.97 10.68 6.77
N LEU A 64 8.44 9.47 6.67
CA LEU A 64 8.82 8.33 7.50
C LEU A 64 9.25 7.18 6.60
N SER A 65 10.39 6.58 6.93
CA SER A 65 10.78 5.27 6.39
C SER A 65 11.27 4.40 7.54
N LEU A 66 10.57 3.30 7.81
CA LEU A 66 10.99 2.26 8.74
C LEU A 66 11.22 0.98 7.93
N GLN A 67 12.48 0.54 7.88
CA GLN A 67 12.88 -0.67 7.18
C GLN A 67 13.75 -1.52 8.07
N ARG A 68 13.53 -2.83 8.08
CA ARG A 68 14.31 -3.78 8.89
C ARG A 68 14.36 -3.39 10.38
N PHE A 69 13.27 -2.81 10.88
CA PHE A 69 13.15 -2.39 12.27
C PHE A 69 12.55 -3.52 13.13
N THR A 70 13.12 -3.75 14.30
CA THR A 70 12.60 -4.72 15.26
C THR A 70 12.24 -4.08 16.59
N GLY A 71 11.05 -4.38 17.09
CA GLY A 71 10.55 -3.97 18.40
C GLY A 71 9.27 -3.13 18.31
N ALA A 72 8.87 -2.54 19.43
CA ALA A 72 7.60 -1.85 19.55
C ALA A 72 7.68 -0.40 19.04
N VAL A 73 6.76 -0.03 18.15
CA VAL A 73 6.63 1.33 17.62
C VAL A 73 5.18 1.80 17.74
N ASN A 74 5.00 3.07 18.11
CA ASN A 74 3.72 3.73 18.12
C ASN A 74 3.77 4.88 17.11
N ILE A 75 2.85 4.85 16.13
CA ILE A 75 2.79 5.80 15.03
C ILE A 75 1.36 6.30 14.92
N PRO A 76 0.97 7.31 15.72
CA PRO A 76 -0.42 7.72 15.80
C PRO A 76 -1.02 8.24 14.50
N SER A 77 -0.18 8.75 13.60
CA SER A 77 -0.58 9.18 12.26
C SER A 77 -0.93 8.03 11.30
N ILE A 78 -0.72 6.77 11.67
CA ILE A 78 -1.03 5.61 10.83
C ILE A 78 -1.98 4.66 11.54
N PHE A 79 -1.71 4.36 12.82
CA PHE A 79 -2.41 3.32 13.59
C PHE A 79 -3.14 3.87 14.83
N GLY A 80 -3.31 5.20 14.93
CA GLY A 80 -3.84 5.84 16.14
C GLY A 80 -2.99 5.54 17.38
N SER A 81 -3.60 5.51 18.56
CA SER A 81 -2.86 5.33 19.83
C SER A 81 -2.31 3.93 20.08
N VAL A 82 -2.30 3.05 19.06
CA VAL A 82 -1.87 1.66 19.16
C VAL A 82 -0.36 1.54 18.98
N SER A 83 0.29 0.78 19.87
CA SER A 83 1.64 0.28 19.64
C SER A 83 1.60 -1.01 18.84
N ILE A 84 2.45 -1.13 17.83
CA ILE A 84 2.60 -2.32 17.00
C ILE A 84 4.01 -2.90 17.18
N MET A 85 4.10 -4.22 17.18
CA MET A 85 5.37 -4.94 17.23
C MET A 85 5.83 -5.24 15.80
N LEU A 86 7.06 -4.83 15.46
CA LEU A 86 7.72 -5.14 14.19
C LEU A 86 8.82 -6.18 14.42
N TYR A 87 9.00 -7.09 13.45
CA TYR A 87 9.92 -8.22 13.54
C TYR A 87 11.06 -8.15 12.52
N GLY A 88 11.21 -7.03 11.81
CA GLY A 88 12.32 -6.75 10.90
C GLY A 88 12.05 -7.08 9.43
N ASN A 89 10.88 -7.63 9.10
CA ASN A 89 10.47 -7.87 7.71
C ASN A 89 9.50 -6.82 7.19
N GLU A 90 8.87 -6.09 8.11
CA GLU A 90 7.89 -5.07 7.81
C GLU A 90 8.55 -3.80 7.30
N VAL A 91 7.87 -3.13 6.36
CA VAL A 91 8.25 -1.80 5.86
C VAL A 91 7.09 -0.85 6.04
N ILE A 92 7.37 0.31 6.62
CA ILE A 92 6.45 1.44 6.69
C ILE A 92 7.10 2.61 5.97
N GLU A 93 6.44 3.11 4.93
CA GLU A 93 6.83 4.37 4.30
C GLU A 93 5.63 5.30 4.28
N LEU A 94 5.84 6.53 4.73
CA LEU A 94 4.85 7.59 4.72
C LEU A 94 5.49 8.84 4.13
N CYS A 95 4.78 9.48 3.21
CA CYS A 95 5.18 10.73 2.59
C CYS A 95 3.94 11.62 2.45
N ARG A 96 3.78 12.57 3.38
CA ARG A 96 2.61 13.46 3.44
C ARG A 96 2.56 14.44 2.28
N ASP A 97 3.71 14.88 1.76
CA ASP A 97 3.78 15.75 0.58
C ASP A 97 3.18 15.08 -0.67
N LYS A 98 3.20 13.74 -0.70
CA LYS A 98 2.59 12.91 -1.74
C LYS A 98 1.29 12.25 -1.30
N TYR A 99 0.84 12.53 -0.08
CA TYR A 99 -0.29 11.88 0.57
C TYR A 99 -0.25 10.35 0.41
N SER A 100 0.92 9.74 0.58
CA SER A 100 1.14 8.32 0.29
C SER A 100 1.56 7.53 1.53
N LEU A 101 0.95 6.35 1.69
CA LEU A 101 1.29 5.36 2.70
C LEU A 101 1.59 4.01 2.04
N ILE A 102 2.71 3.40 2.42
CA ILE A 102 3.12 2.06 1.99
C ILE A 102 3.30 1.20 3.24
N LEU A 103 2.61 0.08 3.28
CA LEU A 103 2.74 -0.93 4.31
C LEU A 103 3.11 -2.26 3.65
N LYS A 104 4.23 -2.85 4.06
CA LYS A 104 4.69 -4.15 3.56
C LYS A 104 4.89 -5.17 4.68
N GLY A 105 4.51 -6.42 4.43
CA GLY A 105 4.86 -7.56 5.27
C GLY A 105 4.10 -7.64 6.60
N PHE A 106 2.99 -6.90 6.73
CA PHE A 106 2.20 -6.86 7.96
C PHE A 106 1.26 -8.06 8.09
N THR A 107 1.07 -8.55 9.32
CA THR A 107 -0.06 -9.41 9.68
C THR A 107 -0.86 -8.76 10.80
N PHE A 108 -2.02 -8.18 10.46
CA PHE A 108 -2.87 -7.51 11.43
C PHE A 108 -3.83 -8.51 12.10
N LYS A 109 -3.97 -8.36 13.43
CA LYS A 109 -4.78 -9.27 14.27
C LYS A 109 -6.20 -8.79 14.51
N ARG A 110 -6.50 -7.53 14.18
CA ARG A 110 -7.75 -6.83 14.41
C ARG A 110 -7.95 -5.79 13.32
N ASP A 111 -9.10 -5.13 13.33
CA ASP A 111 -9.37 -4.03 12.43
C ASP A 111 -8.31 -2.94 12.53
N VAL A 112 -7.92 -2.42 11.37
CA VAL A 112 -6.95 -1.33 11.24
C VAL A 112 -7.59 -0.22 10.44
N GLU A 113 -7.88 0.88 11.10
CA GLU A 113 -8.31 2.10 10.45
C GLU A 113 -7.09 2.92 10.02
N LEU A 114 -7.02 3.23 8.73
CA LEU A 114 -5.93 4.03 8.19
C LEU A 114 -6.35 5.51 8.16
N ASP A 115 -5.49 6.38 8.71
CA ASP A 115 -5.67 7.84 8.77
C ASP A 115 -6.10 8.46 7.44
N ASP A 116 -7.08 9.36 7.45
CA ASP A 116 -7.71 9.91 6.24
C ASP A 116 -6.77 10.75 5.36
N SER A 117 -5.65 11.24 5.89
CA SER A 117 -4.73 12.12 5.17
C SER A 117 -3.98 11.50 3.98
N PHE A 118 -4.03 10.18 3.76
CA PHE A 118 -3.35 9.53 2.62
C PHE A 118 -4.26 9.33 1.40
N ARG A 119 -4.00 10.00 0.28
CA ARG A 119 -4.74 9.75 -0.96
C ARG A 119 -4.33 8.46 -1.65
N ILE A 120 -3.09 8.00 -1.43
CA ILE A 120 -2.51 6.81 -2.05
C ILE A 120 -2.13 5.81 -0.95
N VAL A 121 -2.70 4.61 -0.99
CA VAL A 121 -2.35 3.52 -0.07
C VAL A 121 -1.83 2.33 -0.85
N LYS A 122 -0.67 1.79 -0.45
CA LYS A 122 -0.09 0.58 -1.00
C LYS A 122 0.07 -0.48 0.09
N LEU A 123 -0.61 -1.61 -0.08
CA LEU A 123 -0.53 -2.75 0.83
C LEU A 123 0.14 -3.91 0.09
N SER A 124 1.34 -4.27 0.54
CA SER A 124 2.17 -5.32 -0.07
C SER A 124 2.41 -6.46 0.92
N GLU A 125 2.08 -7.70 0.56
CA GLU A 125 2.28 -8.87 1.44
C GLU A 125 1.61 -8.67 2.81
N VAL A 126 0.48 -7.96 2.83
CA VAL A 126 -0.28 -7.69 4.05
C VAL A 126 -1.33 -8.78 4.22
N LYS A 127 -1.49 -9.28 5.45
CA LYS A 127 -2.48 -10.30 5.81
C LYS A 127 -3.36 -9.82 6.95
N MET A 128 -4.64 -10.17 6.90
CA MET A 128 -5.56 -10.06 8.04
C MET A 128 -5.76 -11.43 8.69
N ARG A 129 -5.80 -11.48 10.03
CA ARG A 129 -6.37 -12.65 10.72
C ARG A 129 -7.88 -12.68 10.49
N SER A 130 -8.47 -13.88 10.41
CA SER A 130 -9.90 -14.11 10.15
C SER A 130 -10.81 -13.12 10.88
N GLY A 131 -11.67 -12.44 10.13
CA GLY A 131 -12.67 -11.49 10.62
C GLY A 131 -12.18 -10.04 10.72
N GLY A 132 -10.88 -9.78 10.70
CA GLY A 132 -10.34 -8.43 10.72
C GLY A 132 -10.37 -7.75 9.35
N LYS A 133 -10.52 -6.41 9.35
CA LYS A 133 -10.58 -5.58 8.14
C LYS A 133 -9.60 -4.42 8.17
N VAL A 134 -9.16 -3.98 6.99
CA VAL A 134 -8.52 -2.67 6.81
C VAL A 134 -9.61 -1.67 6.47
N ILE A 135 -9.83 -0.67 7.32
CA ILE A 135 -10.85 0.37 7.12
C ILE A 135 -10.20 1.53 6.37
N LEU A 136 -10.73 1.80 5.17
CA LEU A 136 -10.34 2.95 4.37
C LEU A 136 -11.27 4.13 4.67
N ASN A 137 -10.68 5.31 4.83
CA ASN A 137 -11.39 6.56 5.11
C ASN A 137 -11.72 7.36 3.83
N LYS A 138 -12.31 8.55 3.99
CA LYS A 138 -13.00 9.31 2.92
C LYS A 138 -12.12 9.72 1.74
N GLU A 139 -10.96 10.29 2.00
CA GLU A 139 -10.14 10.98 0.97
C GLU A 139 -9.25 10.04 0.13
N ARG A 140 -9.58 8.75 0.06
CA ARG A 140 -8.77 7.77 -0.69
C ARG A 140 -9.02 7.89 -2.19
N VAL A 141 -7.97 8.13 -2.96
CA VAL A 141 -8.05 8.22 -4.43
C VAL A 141 -7.49 6.97 -5.10
N HIS A 142 -6.43 6.39 -4.54
CA HIS A 142 -5.72 5.24 -5.12
C HIS A 142 -5.43 4.17 -4.07
N LEU A 143 -5.81 2.92 -4.37
CA LEU A 143 -5.39 1.75 -3.60
C LEU A 143 -4.60 0.77 -4.47
N GLU A 144 -3.42 0.38 -4.01
CA GLU A 144 -2.60 -0.66 -4.62
C GLU A 144 -2.45 -1.85 -3.67
N LEU A 145 -2.78 -3.04 -4.18
CA LEU A 145 -2.67 -4.30 -3.46
C LEU A 145 -1.65 -5.20 -4.17
N TYR A 146 -0.69 -5.75 -3.44
CA TYR A 146 0.31 -6.69 -3.95
C TYR A 146 0.41 -7.91 -3.03
N LEU A 147 0.09 -9.12 -3.53
CA LEU A 147 0.14 -10.36 -2.72
C LEU A 147 -0.52 -10.23 -1.32
N SER A 148 -1.54 -9.40 -1.21
CA SER A 148 -2.21 -9.11 0.06
C SER A 148 -3.49 -9.92 0.19
N ASP A 149 -3.70 -10.48 1.38
CA ASP A 149 -4.90 -11.22 1.77
C ASP A 149 -5.58 -10.45 2.90
N VAL A 150 -6.33 -9.42 2.50
CA VAL A 150 -6.94 -8.45 3.42
C VAL A 150 -8.40 -8.30 3.06
N ASP A 151 -9.29 -8.35 4.04
CA ASP A 151 -10.63 -7.79 3.87
C ASP A 151 -10.54 -6.27 4.04
N ILE A 152 -11.27 -5.52 3.24
CA ILE A 152 -11.23 -4.06 3.25
C ILE A 152 -12.64 -3.54 3.41
N ASP A 153 -12.79 -2.66 4.38
CA ASP A 153 -14.02 -1.93 4.59
C ASP A 153 -13.97 -0.61 3.82
N TYR A 154 -14.88 -0.48 2.85
CA TYR A 154 -15.04 0.70 2.00
C TYR A 154 -16.24 1.57 2.42
N SER A 155 -16.89 1.30 3.55
CA SER A 155 -18.12 1.97 3.98
C SER A 155 -17.98 3.48 4.13
N LYS A 156 -16.77 3.97 4.39
CA LYS A 156 -16.45 5.40 4.53
C LYS A 156 -15.79 6.02 3.30
N VAL A 157 -15.65 5.29 2.20
CA VAL A 157 -14.84 5.71 1.05
C VAL A 157 -15.71 6.38 -0.02
N ASP A 158 -15.54 7.69 -0.18
CA ASP A 158 -16.34 8.48 -1.13
C ASP A 158 -15.60 8.75 -2.46
N GLU A 159 -14.26 8.70 -2.48
CA GLU A 159 -13.45 9.17 -3.61
C GLU A 159 -12.56 8.13 -4.33
N LEU A 160 -12.67 6.84 -4.00
CA LEU A 160 -11.75 5.84 -4.54
C LEU A 160 -11.95 5.61 -6.03
N LYS A 161 -11.04 6.19 -6.84
CA LYS A 161 -11.11 6.20 -8.31
C LYS A 161 -10.26 5.12 -8.95
N CYS A 162 -9.09 4.84 -8.36
CA CYS A 162 -8.04 4.02 -8.98
C CYS A 162 -7.67 2.82 -8.12
N ILE A 163 -7.72 1.62 -8.71
CA ILE A 163 -7.25 0.39 -8.07
C ILE A 163 -6.10 -0.21 -8.88
N THR A 164 -5.05 -0.65 -8.19
CA THR A 164 -3.99 -1.49 -8.76
C THR A 164 -3.95 -2.84 -8.06
N LEU A 165 -4.16 -3.92 -8.80
CA LEU A 165 -4.10 -5.29 -8.30
C LEU A 165 -2.88 -5.99 -8.88
N THR A 166 -1.96 -6.42 -8.01
CA THR A 166 -0.74 -7.10 -8.42
C THR A 166 -0.66 -8.50 -7.79
N LYS A 167 -0.56 -9.53 -8.64
CA LYS A 167 -0.44 -10.95 -8.26
C LYS A 167 -1.53 -11.49 -7.30
N ASN A 168 -2.43 -12.34 -7.81
CA ASN A 168 -3.30 -13.28 -7.06
C ASN A 168 -4.24 -12.72 -5.96
N ILE A 169 -4.93 -11.59 -6.19
CA ILE A 169 -5.85 -10.97 -5.20
C ILE A 169 -7.33 -11.30 -5.49
N ARG A 170 -7.69 -12.59 -5.52
CA ARG A 170 -9.00 -13.00 -6.09
C ARG A 170 -10.25 -12.61 -5.29
N PRO A 171 -10.31 -12.74 -3.94
CA PRO A 171 -11.54 -12.43 -3.21
C PRO A 171 -11.87 -10.93 -3.21
N VAL A 172 -10.84 -10.11 -2.98
CA VAL A 172 -10.99 -8.65 -2.80
C VAL A 172 -11.30 -7.94 -4.12
N ALA A 173 -10.76 -8.44 -5.23
CA ALA A 173 -10.89 -7.80 -6.55
C ALA A 173 -12.36 -7.60 -6.97
N LYS A 174 -13.24 -8.58 -6.71
CA LYS A 174 -14.63 -8.47 -7.16
C LYS A 174 -15.39 -7.37 -6.42
N ASN A 175 -15.22 -7.31 -5.10
CA ASN A 175 -15.94 -6.35 -4.27
C ASN A 175 -15.47 -4.92 -4.54
N ILE A 176 -14.15 -4.71 -4.62
CA ILE A 176 -13.59 -3.37 -4.82
C ILE A 176 -13.88 -2.80 -6.21
N LEU A 177 -13.84 -3.64 -7.25
CA LEU A 177 -14.11 -3.19 -8.61
C LEU A 177 -15.60 -2.90 -8.85
N ALA A 178 -16.49 -3.45 -8.03
CA ALA A 178 -17.92 -3.17 -8.09
C ALA A 178 -18.32 -1.82 -7.48
N LEU A 179 -17.39 -1.12 -6.80
CA LEU A 179 -17.64 0.21 -6.26
C LEU A 179 -17.85 1.22 -7.40
N LYS A 180 -18.98 1.94 -7.38
CA LYS A 180 -19.34 2.91 -8.43
C LYS A 180 -18.30 4.02 -8.63
N THR A 181 -17.57 4.37 -7.58
CA THR A 181 -16.52 5.41 -7.57
C THR A 181 -15.26 4.95 -8.30
N VAL A 182 -14.99 3.64 -8.32
CA VAL A 182 -13.82 3.08 -8.99
C VAL A 182 -14.07 3.11 -10.50
N THR A 183 -13.24 3.86 -11.20
CA THR A 183 -13.34 4.06 -12.65
C THR A 183 -12.09 3.60 -13.39
N THR A 184 -10.98 3.40 -12.68
CA THR A 184 -9.70 2.96 -13.24
C THR A 184 -9.21 1.70 -12.54
N ALA A 185 -8.91 0.66 -13.32
CA ALA A 185 -8.38 -0.60 -12.82
C ALA A 185 -7.09 -0.98 -13.53
N THR A 186 -6.02 -1.19 -12.76
CA THR A 186 -4.73 -1.68 -13.25
C THR A 186 -4.47 -3.08 -12.70
N PHE A 187 -4.13 -4.03 -13.57
CA PHE A 187 -3.82 -5.41 -13.20
C PHE A 187 -2.38 -5.71 -13.60
N LYS A 188 -1.54 -6.17 -12.66
CA LYS A 188 -0.11 -6.40 -12.90
C LYS A 188 0.31 -7.84 -12.54
N GLY A 189 0.98 -8.50 -13.47
CA GLY A 189 1.61 -9.81 -13.26
C GLY A 189 0.64 -10.90 -12.81
N MET A 190 -0.63 -10.87 -13.27
CA MET A 190 -1.68 -11.78 -12.81
C MET A 190 -1.80 -13.01 -13.72
N LYS A 191 -2.04 -14.17 -13.12
CA LYS A 191 -2.41 -15.41 -13.82
C LYS A 191 -3.87 -15.76 -13.54
N LEU A 192 -4.74 -15.51 -14.51
CA LEU A 192 -6.19 -15.69 -14.37
C LEU A 192 -6.59 -17.08 -14.90
N LYS A 193 -7.10 -17.93 -13.98
CA LYS A 193 -7.57 -19.29 -14.29
C LYS A 193 -9.07 -19.37 -14.59
N ASN A 194 -9.78 -18.28 -14.36
CA ASN A 194 -11.23 -18.18 -14.48
C ASN A 194 -11.58 -17.07 -15.46
N TRP A 195 -12.83 -17.07 -15.90
CA TRP A 195 -13.39 -15.94 -16.64
C TRP A 195 -13.37 -14.72 -15.73
N PHE A 196 -13.05 -13.58 -16.32
CA PHE A 196 -13.06 -12.30 -15.62
C PHE A 196 -13.85 -11.31 -16.45
N ILE A 197 -14.90 -10.75 -15.87
CA ILE A 197 -15.73 -9.73 -16.51
C ILE A 197 -15.49 -8.44 -15.74
N CYS A 198 -14.96 -7.43 -16.41
CA CYS A 198 -14.74 -6.14 -15.79
C CYS A 198 -16.08 -5.45 -15.54
N PRO A 199 -16.33 -4.90 -14.33
CA PRO A 199 -17.55 -4.16 -14.03
C PRO A 199 -17.77 -2.96 -14.96
N ALA A 200 -19.03 -2.63 -15.24
CA ALA A 200 -19.40 -1.56 -16.18
C ALA A 200 -19.01 -0.16 -15.70
N ASN A 201 -18.74 0.06 -14.41
CA ASN A 201 -18.23 1.33 -13.89
C ASN A 201 -16.75 1.60 -14.26
N ILE A 202 -16.00 0.58 -14.67
CA ILE A 202 -14.59 0.73 -15.03
C ILE A 202 -14.47 1.32 -16.44
N ARG A 203 -13.96 2.55 -16.51
CA ARG A 203 -13.76 3.31 -17.75
C ARG A 203 -12.35 3.12 -18.32
N VAL A 204 -11.34 2.96 -17.46
CA VAL A 204 -9.94 2.78 -17.88
C VAL A 204 -9.39 1.47 -17.34
N ILE A 205 -8.88 0.62 -18.23
CA ILE A 205 -8.28 -0.67 -17.89
C ILE A 205 -6.84 -0.69 -18.37
N SER A 206 -5.91 -1.03 -17.47
CA SER A 206 -4.51 -1.26 -17.82
C SER A 206 -4.06 -2.64 -17.35
N LEU A 207 -3.72 -3.52 -18.30
CA LEU A 207 -3.23 -4.87 -18.04
C LEU A 207 -1.73 -4.90 -18.33
N HIS A 208 -0.92 -5.30 -17.35
CA HIS A 208 0.52 -5.45 -17.50
C HIS A 208 0.94 -6.87 -17.14
N CYS A 209 1.54 -7.59 -18.08
CA CYS A 209 2.02 -8.96 -17.87
C CYS A 209 0.90 -9.89 -17.35
N VAL A 210 -0.33 -9.70 -17.82
CA VAL A 210 -1.48 -10.53 -17.44
C VAL A 210 -1.57 -11.73 -18.38
N LYS A 211 -1.68 -12.93 -17.79
CA LYS A 211 -1.83 -14.18 -18.52
C LYS A 211 -3.18 -14.82 -18.22
N MET A 212 -4.03 -14.96 -19.24
CA MET A 212 -5.20 -15.83 -19.20
C MET A 212 -4.76 -17.28 -19.41
N LEU A 213 -5.26 -18.20 -18.58
CA LEU A 213 -4.89 -19.61 -18.64
C LEU A 213 -6.01 -20.44 -19.26
N GLY A 214 -5.65 -21.33 -20.20
CA GLY A 214 -6.61 -22.14 -20.96
C GLY A 214 -7.53 -21.29 -21.85
N ASN A 215 -8.75 -21.77 -22.10
CA ASN A 215 -9.74 -21.08 -22.94
C ASN A 215 -10.56 -20.04 -22.15
N LYS A 216 -9.94 -19.35 -21.19
CA LYS A 216 -10.60 -18.39 -20.30
C LYS A 216 -10.44 -16.98 -20.87
N VAL A 217 -11.44 -16.14 -20.65
CA VAL A 217 -11.56 -14.83 -21.29
C VAL A 217 -11.55 -13.71 -20.24
N PHE A 218 -10.82 -12.64 -20.53
CA PHE A 218 -10.95 -11.35 -19.86
C PHE A 218 -11.86 -10.46 -20.70
N ARG A 219 -13.08 -10.23 -20.25
CA ARG A 219 -14.06 -9.40 -20.95
C ARG A 219 -14.04 -7.97 -20.43
N ILE A 220 -13.91 -7.02 -21.36
CA ILE A 220 -13.98 -5.60 -21.09
C ILE A 220 -15.43 -5.17 -20.88
N GLY A 221 -15.66 -4.27 -19.92
CA GLY A 221 -16.99 -3.76 -19.58
C GLY A 221 -17.54 -2.76 -20.61
N GLN A 222 -18.86 -2.58 -20.58
CA GLN A 222 -19.58 -1.77 -21.59
C GLN A 222 -19.16 -0.30 -21.66
N ASN A 223 -18.92 0.34 -20.51
CA ASN A 223 -18.53 1.75 -20.46
C ASN A 223 -17.01 1.95 -20.47
N CYS A 224 -16.23 0.94 -20.83
CA CYS A 224 -14.79 1.09 -20.95
C CYS A 224 -14.46 2.01 -22.13
N GLU A 225 -13.66 3.04 -21.87
CA GLU A 225 -13.23 4.05 -22.84
C GLU A 225 -11.77 3.88 -23.24
N GLU A 226 -10.94 3.35 -22.35
CA GLU A 226 -9.52 3.10 -22.60
C GLU A 226 -9.11 1.72 -22.10
N THR A 227 -8.46 0.95 -22.98
CA THR A 227 -7.84 -0.33 -22.64
C THR A 227 -6.39 -0.34 -23.10
N ASN A 228 -5.48 -0.62 -22.17
CA ASN A 228 -4.06 -0.79 -22.45
C ASN A 228 -3.63 -2.23 -22.09
N LEU A 229 -3.03 -2.94 -23.06
CA LEU A 229 -2.55 -4.31 -22.93
C LEU A 229 -1.03 -4.33 -23.13
N PHE A 230 -0.27 -4.42 -22.04
CA PHE A 230 1.19 -4.48 -22.06
C PHE A 230 1.65 -5.90 -21.74
N ASN A 231 2.35 -6.55 -22.67
CA ASN A 231 2.93 -7.88 -22.47
C ASN A 231 1.90 -8.92 -21.98
N CYS A 232 0.67 -8.85 -22.50
CA CYS A 232 -0.43 -9.70 -22.07
C CYS A 232 -0.57 -10.93 -22.98
N ILE A 233 -1.00 -12.07 -22.41
CA ILE A 233 -1.14 -13.35 -23.14
C ILE A 233 -2.51 -13.95 -22.87
N GLY A 234 -3.22 -14.34 -23.93
CA GLY A 234 -4.47 -15.10 -23.89
C GLY A 234 -5.65 -14.35 -24.49
N ASN A 235 -6.88 -14.75 -24.11
CA ASN A 235 -8.10 -14.25 -24.76
C ASN A 235 -8.64 -13.00 -24.04
N PHE A 236 -8.68 -11.89 -24.76
CA PHE A 236 -9.24 -10.61 -24.32
C PHE A 236 -10.43 -10.25 -25.21
N ASP A 237 -11.62 -10.14 -24.62
CA ASP A 237 -12.87 -9.90 -25.33
C ASP A 237 -13.27 -8.42 -25.20
N LEU A 238 -13.16 -7.70 -26.32
CA LEU A 238 -13.53 -6.29 -26.48
C LEU A 238 -14.94 -6.12 -27.06
N SER A 239 -15.63 -7.20 -27.46
CA SER A 239 -16.93 -7.13 -28.19
C SER A 239 -18.01 -6.41 -27.39
N SER A 240 -17.88 -6.41 -26.07
CA SER A 240 -18.83 -5.81 -25.16
C SER A 240 -18.53 -4.34 -24.84
N ALA A 241 -17.53 -3.69 -25.45
CA ALA A 241 -17.06 -2.34 -25.08
C ALA A 241 -17.36 -1.29 -26.19
N PRO A 242 -18.64 -0.91 -26.42
CA PRO A 242 -19.01 0.05 -27.47
C PRO A 242 -18.45 1.46 -27.23
N CYS A 243 -18.09 1.80 -26.00
CA CYS A 243 -17.54 3.12 -25.64
C CYS A 243 -16.01 3.22 -25.81
N LEU A 244 -15.34 2.18 -26.30
CA LEU A 244 -13.88 2.14 -26.37
C LEU A 244 -13.36 3.16 -27.38
N LYS A 245 -12.67 4.20 -26.89
CA LYS A 245 -12.07 5.28 -27.68
C LYS A 245 -10.58 5.05 -27.92
N LYS A 246 -9.91 4.39 -26.98
CA LYS A 246 -8.46 4.17 -27.02
C LYS A 246 -8.12 2.72 -26.71
N LEU A 247 -7.33 2.12 -27.60
CA LEU A 247 -6.77 0.79 -27.44
C LEU A 247 -5.27 0.86 -27.69
N ALA A 248 -4.47 0.47 -26.69
CA ALA A 248 -3.03 0.29 -26.85
C ALA A 248 -2.67 -1.17 -26.60
N ILE A 249 -1.94 -1.78 -27.53
CA ILE A 249 -1.41 -3.14 -27.39
C ILE A 249 0.09 -3.07 -27.59
N ILE A 250 0.84 -3.37 -26.55
CA ILE A 250 2.29 -3.45 -26.57
C ILE A 250 2.69 -4.91 -26.32
N PRO A 251 3.13 -5.65 -27.35
CA PRO A 251 3.54 -7.03 -27.21
C PRO A 251 4.89 -7.14 -26.48
N PHE A 252 5.24 -8.36 -26.06
CA PHE A 252 6.60 -8.65 -25.60
C PHE A 252 7.59 -8.30 -26.71
N ALA A 253 8.53 -7.42 -26.43
CA ALA A 253 9.74 -7.32 -27.24
C ALA A 253 10.49 -8.63 -27.04
N ASN A 254 10.48 -9.50 -28.06
CA ASN A 254 11.33 -10.67 -28.07
C ASN A 254 12.78 -10.16 -28.08
N GLY A 255 13.43 -10.14 -26.91
CA GLY A 255 14.87 -10.06 -26.82
C GLY A 255 15.42 -11.39 -27.30
N ASN A 256 15.81 -11.44 -28.58
CA ASN A 256 16.72 -12.47 -29.08
C ASN A 256 18.09 -12.28 -28.44
#